data_AF-A0A935R1V9-F1
#
_entry.id   AF-A0A935R1V9-F1
#
_cell.length_a   1.000
_cell.length_b   1.000
_cell.length_c   1.000
_cell.angle_alpha   90.00
_cell.angle_beta   90.00
_cell.angle_gamma   90.00
#
_symmetry.space_group_name_H-M   'P 1'
#
loop_
_entity.id
_entity.type
_entity.pdbx_description
1 polymer ?
#
loop_
_entity_poly.entity_id
_entity_poly.type
_entity_poly.pdbx_seq_one_letter_code
_entity_poly.pdbx_strand_id
1 'polypeptide(L)'
;MLLLLITLLTSCTLTDSTAVVDSANVCELALTQVAPEAAAPGETIQLVLSPLTTADDTLVTIGGARAQLVSFERAGCEACDACRETYLCAPCFEDCDVCDLGCDAECVERVEVLVPSLPPGPALIEVFNGEGASGRLTLTVLAPPEDTGGADDTGADDTGDTSQATPRRPTQATRQRPTRQRPTRAARRTPPRQTPATPKASPPPRLTPLSPNARSDLAPLPPLTL
;
A
#
# COMPACT_ATOMS: atom_id res chain seq x y z
N MET A 1 -31.47 -11.36 46.86
CA MET A 1 -30.73 -10.40 46.02
C MET A 1 -29.52 -11.00 45.32
N LEU A 2 -28.77 -11.93 45.93
CA LEU A 2 -27.58 -12.53 45.29
C LEU A 2 -27.91 -13.39 44.04
N LEU A 3 -29.11 -13.97 43.95
CA LEU A 3 -29.52 -14.80 42.81
C LEU A 3 -29.79 -14.02 41.51
N LEU A 4 -30.05 -12.71 41.58
CA LEU A 4 -30.37 -11.90 40.39
C LEU A 4 -29.11 -11.45 39.62
N LEU A 5 -27.93 -11.51 40.27
CA LEU A 5 -26.66 -11.06 39.68
C LEU A 5 -26.02 -12.12 38.79
N ILE A 6 -26.30 -13.41 39.04
CA ILE A 6 -25.70 -14.54 38.31
C ILE A 6 -26.33 -14.71 36.93
N THR A 7 -27.62 -14.38 36.75
CA THR A 7 -28.30 -14.46 35.45
C THR A 7 -27.90 -13.36 34.47
N LEU A 8 -27.32 -12.24 34.95
CA LEU A 8 -26.81 -11.15 34.11
C LEU A 8 -25.41 -11.44 33.52
N LEU A 9 -24.66 -12.39 34.11
CA LEU A 9 -23.31 -12.75 33.65
C LEU A 9 -23.32 -13.84 32.56
N THR A 10 -24.42 -14.57 32.39
CA THR A 10 -24.53 -15.67 31.41
C THR A 10 -25.11 -15.26 30.06
N SER A 11 -25.55 -14.01 29.87
CA SER A 11 -26.05 -13.50 28.59
C SER A 11 -24.99 -12.89 27.67
N CYS A 12 -23.70 -12.95 28.07
CA CYS A 12 -22.57 -12.56 27.22
C CYS A 12 -21.74 -13.77 26.78
N THR A 13 -22.37 -14.92 26.51
CA THR A 13 -21.79 -15.81 25.50
C THR A 13 -21.94 -15.09 24.17
N LEU A 14 -20.92 -14.29 23.84
CA LEU A 14 -20.72 -13.73 22.51
C LEU A 14 -20.94 -14.88 21.54
N THR A 15 -22.11 -14.88 20.92
CA THR A 15 -22.35 -15.69 19.75
C THR A 15 -21.30 -15.21 18.77
N ASP A 16 -20.37 -16.10 18.46
CA ASP A 16 -19.38 -15.97 17.41
C ASP A 16 -20.12 -15.43 16.18
N SER A 17 -20.17 -14.11 16.08
CA SER A 17 -20.67 -13.44 14.92
C SER A 17 -19.51 -13.55 13.96
N THR A 18 -19.36 -14.74 13.38
CA THR A 18 -19.21 -14.84 11.93
C THR A 18 -20.47 -14.22 11.31
N ALA A 19 -20.68 -12.92 11.57
CA ALA A 19 -21.27 -12.07 10.59
C ALA A 19 -20.30 -12.24 9.42
N VAL A 20 -20.68 -13.15 8.53
CA VAL A 20 -20.29 -13.07 7.13
C VAL A 20 -20.56 -11.62 6.83
N VAL A 21 -19.51 -10.80 6.88
CA VAL A 21 -19.56 -9.43 6.41
C VAL A 21 -20.07 -9.62 5.00
N ASP A 22 -21.33 -9.26 4.81
CA ASP A 22 -22.07 -9.49 3.59
C ASP A 22 -21.24 -8.83 2.49
N SER A 23 -20.48 -9.64 1.76
CA SER A 23 -19.44 -9.23 0.82
C SER A 23 -20.03 -8.61 -0.44
N ALA A 24 -21.30 -8.21 -0.38
CA ALA A 24 -22.08 -7.65 -1.47
C ALA A 24 -21.77 -6.18 -1.75
N ASN A 25 -20.95 -5.49 -0.92
CA ASN A 25 -20.62 -4.07 -1.12
C ASN A 25 -19.12 -3.75 -0.91
N VAL A 26 -18.23 -4.73 -1.06
CA VAL A 26 -16.77 -4.46 -1.04
C VAL A 26 -16.33 -4.28 -2.48
N CYS A 27 -15.89 -3.09 -2.83
CA CYS A 27 -15.47 -2.78 -4.18
C CYS A 27 -14.08 -3.36 -4.32
N GLU A 28 -13.93 -4.23 -5.31
CA GLU A 28 -12.80 -5.14 -5.36
C GLU A 28 -11.55 -4.36 -5.77
N LEU A 29 -10.61 -4.23 -4.84
CA LEU A 29 -9.28 -3.74 -5.17
C LEU A 29 -8.54 -4.86 -5.91
N ALA A 30 -8.19 -4.61 -7.16
CA ALA A 30 -7.41 -5.54 -7.96
C ALA A 30 -5.94 -5.46 -7.53
N LEU A 31 -5.55 -6.29 -6.57
CA LEU A 31 -4.14 -6.52 -6.24
C LEU A 31 -3.55 -7.51 -7.25
N THR A 32 -2.75 -7.01 -8.19
CA THR A 32 -2.33 -7.77 -9.38
C THR A 32 -0.90 -8.31 -9.28
N GLN A 33 -0.03 -7.64 -8.53
CA GLN A 33 1.38 -8.02 -8.44
C GLN A 33 1.97 -7.76 -7.06
N VAL A 34 2.89 -8.64 -6.66
CA VAL A 34 3.83 -8.46 -5.54
C VAL A 34 5.26 -8.70 -6.05
N ALA A 35 6.21 -7.85 -5.67
CA ALA A 35 7.62 -8.01 -6.03
C ALA A 35 8.55 -7.47 -4.93
N PRO A 36 9.57 -8.23 -4.47
CA PRO A 36 9.77 -9.66 -4.74
C PRO A 36 8.67 -10.54 -4.12
N GLU A 37 8.51 -11.77 -4.62
CA GLU A 37 7.55 -12.76 -4.07
C GLU A 37 8.04 -13.40 -2.75
N ALA A 38 9.28 -13.14 -2.36
CA ALA A 38 9.88 -13.55 -1.11
C ALA A 38 10.73 -12.43 -0.52
N ALA A 39 10.60 -12.20 0.79
CA ALA A 39 11.30 -11.13 1.50
C ALA A 39 11.43 -11.46 2.99
N ALA A 40 12.52 -11.03 3.62
CA ALA A 40 12.72 -11.13 5.07
C ALA A 40 12.03 -9.96 5.81
N PRO A 41 11.72 -10.11 7.11
CA PRO A 41 11.23 -9.00 7.92
C PRO A 41 12.14 -7.76 7.84
N GLY A 42 11.53 -6.60 7.63
CA GLY A 42 12.22 -5.31 7.47
C GLY A 42 12.65 -4.98 6.04
N GLU A 43 12.56 -5.91 5.09
CA GLU A 43 12.77 -5.61 3.67
C GLU A 43 11.54 -4.94 3.06
N THR A 44 11.77 -4.16 2.00
CA THR A 44 10.70 -3.50 1.23
C THR A 44 10.20 -4.42 0.13
N ILE A 45 8.88 -4.54 0.01
CA ILE A 45 8.21 -5.13 -1.16
C ILE A 45 7.37 -4.07 -1.86
N GLN A 46 7.18 -4.24 -3.16
CA GLN A 46 6.31 -3.41 -4.00
C GLN A 46 5.04 -4.19 -4.37
N LEU A 47 3.91 -3.51 -4.28
CA LEU A 47 2.58 -3.98 -4.67
C LEU A 47 2.09 -3.15 -5.84
N VAL A 48 1.47 -3.80 -6.83
CA VAL A 48 0.72 -3.13 -7.90
C VAL A 48 -0.74 -3.46 -7.70
N LEU A 49 -1.55 -2.42 -7.53
CA LEU A 49 -2.97 -2.55 -7.26
C LEU A 49 -3.75 -1.35 -7.81
N SER A 50 -5.03 -1.56 -8.13
CA SER A 50 -5.94 -0.51 -8.59
C SER A 50 -7.37 -0.82 -8.14
N PRO A 51 -8.22 0.19 -7.88
CA PRO A 51 -7.89 1.62 -7.80
C PRO A 51 -7.27 2.04 -6.46
N LEU A 52 -6.32 2.98 -6.48
CA LEU A 52 -5.84 3.70 -5.30
C LEU A 52 -6.35 5.14 -5.26
N THR A 53 -6.66 5.61 -4.06
CA THR A 53 -7.16 6.96 -3.79
C THR A 53 -6.07 7.80 -3.14
N THR A 54 -5.69 7.49 -1.90
CA THR A 54 -4.67 8.23 -1.16
C THR A 54 -3.80 7.30 -0.31
N ALA A 55 -2.66 7.81 0.17
CA ALA A 55 -1.83 7.07 1.12
C ALA A 55 -2.50 6.97 2.51
N ASP A 56 -3.33 7.96 2.88
CA ASP A 56 -3.90 8.07 4.23
C ASP A 56 -5.03 7.08 4.49
N ASP A 57 -5.75 6.66 3.46
CA ASP A 57 -6.79 5.64 3.55
C ASP A 57 -6.28 4.23 3.21
N THR A 58 -5.04 4.08 2.73
CA THR A 58 -4.48 2.77 2.38
C THR A 58 -3.90 2.05 3.60
N LEU A 59 -4.40 0.83 3.86
CA LEU A 59 -3.91 -0.09 4.88
C LEU A 59 -3.45 -1.39 4.21
N VAL A 60 -2.19 -1.77 4.43
CA VAL A 60 -1.65 -3.05 3.98
C VAL A 60 -1.42 -3.97 5.17
N THR A 61 -1.85 -5.23 5.04
CA THR A 61 -1.59 -6.28 6.03
C THR A 61 -0.85 -7.45 5.39
N ILE A 62 0.09 -8.04 6.13
CA ILE A 62 0.88 -9.21 5.72
C ILE A 62 0.79 -10.23 6.86
N GLY A 63 0.25 -11.41 6.59
CA GLY A 63 0.03 -12.43 7.62
C GLY A 63 -0.85 -11.96 8.78
N GLY A 64 -1.77 -11.02 8.52
CA GLY A 64 -2.63 -10.39 9.54
C GLY A 64 -1.96 -9.27 10.35
N ALA A 65 -0.67 -9.01 10.18
CA ALA A 65 0.03 -7.89 10.80
C ALA A 65 0.01 -6.65 9.87
N ARG A 66 -0.17 -5.45 10.45
CA ARG A 66 -0.10 -4.19 9.68
C ARG A 66 1.33 -3.95 9.18
N ALA A 67 1.49 -3.80 7.86
CA ALA A 67 2.74 -3.41 7.24
C ALA A 67 2.93 -1.88 7.29
N GLN A 68 4.17 -1.42 7.33
CA GLN A 68 4.48 0.01 7.27
C GLN A 68 4.55 0.46 5.81
N LEU A 69 3.78 1.49 5.47
CA LEU A 69 3.84 2.15 4.16
C LEU A 69 5.15 2.96 4.03
N VAL A 70 5.93 2.67 2.99
CA VAL A 70 7.21 3.32 2.67
C VAL A 70 7.00 4.37 1.57
N SER A 71 6.34 3.97 0.48
CA SER A 71 6.05 4.85 -0.64
C SER A 71 4.68 4.54 -1.25
N PHE A 72 4.12 5.55 -1.91
CA PHE A 72 2.83 5.50 -2.58
C PHE A 72 2.96 6.33 -3.85
N GLU A 73 2.68 5.72 -5.00
CA GLU A 73 2.84 6.32 -6.31
C GLU A 73 1.59 6.06 -7.16
N ARG A 74 1.07 7.13 -7.77
CA ARG A 74 0.03 7.09 -8.80
C ARG A 74 0.57 7.85 -10.00
N ALA A 75 0.95 7.14 -11.06
CA ALA A 75 1.56 7.72 -12.24
C ALA A 75 0.60 7.62 -13.44
N GLY A 76 0.36 8.73 -14.14
CA GLY A 76 -0.51 8.77 -15.33
C GLY A 76 -2.01 8.64 -15.03
N CYS A 77 -2.42 8.85 -13.77
CA CYS A 77 -3.80 8.68 -13.33
C CYS A 77 -4.68 9.93 -13.53
N GLU A 78 -4.11 11.06 -13.95
CA GLU A 78 -4.84 12.34 -14.00
C GLU A 78 -6.02 12.32 -14.97
N ALA A 79 -5.87 11.66 -16.13
CA ALA A 79 -6.95 11.52 -17.11
C ALA A 79 -8.05 10.58 -16.61
N CYS A 80 -7.67 9.49 -15.94
CA CYS A 80 -8.58 8.55 -15.29
C CYS A 80 -9.40 9.26 -14.19
N ASP A 81 -8.72 9.97 -13.28
CA ASP A 81 -9.34 10.71 -12.18
C ASP A 81 -10.33 11.77 -12.71
N ALA A 82 -9.94 12.53 -13.74
CA ALA A 82 -10.81 13.53 -14.36
C ALA A 82 -12.02 12.91 -15.07
N CYS A 83 -11.85 11.75 -15.70
CA CYS A 83 -12.97 11.00 -16.28
C CYS A 83 -13.94 10.58 -15.19
N ARG A 84 -13.43 9.97 -14.10
CA ARG A 84 -14.24 9.52 -12.97
C ARG A 84 -15.01 10.66 -12.32
N GLU A 85 -14.37 11.82 -12.12
CA GLU A 85 -15.04 13.02 -11.62
C GLU A 85 -16.12 13.54 -12.58
N THR A 86 -15.86 13.54 -13.89
CA THR A 86 -16.79 14.04 -14.91
C THR A 86 -18.07 13.20 -14.98
N TYR A 87 -17.93 11.88 -14.88
CA TYR A 87 -19.05 10.94 -14.92
C TYR A 87 -19.64 10.63 -13.53
N LEU A 88 -19.13 11.28 -12.48
CA LEU A 88 -19.53 11.07 -11.08
C LEU A 88 -19.43 9.60 -10.65
N CYS A 89 -18.43 8.89 -11.19
CA CYS A 89 -18.18 7.49 -10.93
C CYS A 89 -18.07 7.26 -9.43
N ALA A 90 -19.08 6.62 -8.86
CA ALA A 90 -19.01 6.17 -7.49
C ALA A 90 -18.13 4.91 -7.43
N PRO A 91 -17.17 4.81 -6.49
CA PRO A 91 -16.29 3.66 -6.25
C PRO A 91 -16.92 2.26 -6.34
N CYS A 92 -18.23 2.19 -6.10
CA CYS A 92 -18.91 0.99 -5.66
C CYS A 92 -20.30 0.76 -6.26
N PHE A 93 -20.85 1.74 -6.96
CA PHE A 93 -22.28 1.75 -7.29
C PHE A 93 -22.58 2.13 -8.72
N GLU A 94 -21.63 2.70 -9.44
CA GLU A 94 -21.81 3.08 -10.83
C GLU A 94 -20.74 2.40 -11.67
N ASP A 95 -21.21 1.58 -12.58
CA ASP A 95 -20.40 1.01 -13.65
C ASP A 95 -19.83 2.16 -14.48
N CYS A 96 -18.50 2.33 -14.39
CA CYS A 96 -17.76 3.36 -15.09
C CYS A 96 -16.82 2.81 -16.14
N ASP A 97 -17.30 1.78 -16.86
CA ASP A 97 -16.70 1.20 -18.07
C ASP A 97 -16.13 2.25 -19.04
N VAL A 98 -16.77 3.44 -19.13
CA VAL A 98 -16.34 4.54 -20.01
C VAL A 98 -14.95 5.09 -19.64
N CYS A 99 -14.57 5.03 -18.37
CA CYS A 99 -13.28 5.51 -17.87
C CYS A 99 -12.22 4.40 -17.79
N ASP A 100 -12.64 3.14 -17.63
CA ASP A 100 -11.74 2.02 -17.36
C ASP A 100 -10.70 1.80 -18.47
N LEU A 101 -11.09 1.95 -19.74
CA LEU A 101 -10.14 1.82 -20.86
C LEU A 101 -8.97 2.81 -20.78
N GLY A 102 -9.22 4.03 -20.29
CA GLY A 102 -8.18 5.03 -20.07
C GLY A 102 -7.37 4.77 -18.80
N CYS A 103 -8.06 4.35 -17.74
CA CYS A 103 -7.46 4.01 -16.46
C CYS A 103 -6.46 2.85 -16.58
N ASP A 104 -6.86 1.74 -17.19
CA ASP A 104 -6.01 0.54 -17.31
C ASP A 104 -4.78 0.76 -18.19
N ALA A 105 -4.85 1.69 -19.13
CA ALA A 105 -3.77 1.96 -20.08
C ALA A 105 -2.70 2.92 -19.52
N GLU A 106 -3.10 3.91 -18.72
CA GLU A 106 -2.23 5.03 -18.34
C GLU A 106 -1.96 5.11 -16.84
N CYS A 107 -2.91 4.67 -16.00
CA CYS A 107 -2.81 4.79 -14.55
C CYS A 107 -2.07 3.59 -13.95
N VAL A 108 -0.83 3.84 -13.50
CA VAL A 108 -0.01 2.86 -12.81
C VAL A 108 0.08 3.23 -11.34
N GLU A 109 -0.39 2.33 -10.49
CA GLU A 109 -0.54 2.55 -9.07
C GLU A 109 0.33 1.55 -8.30
N ARG A 110 1.22 2.08 -7.45
CA ARG A 110 2.23 1.30 -6.74
C ARG A 110 2.29 1.69 -5.28
N VAL A 111 2.48 0.70 -4.44
CA VAL A 111 2.66 0.85 -3.00
C VAL A 111 3.88 0.06 -2.58
N GLU A 112 4.80 0.68 -1.84
CA GLU A 112 5.91 -0.03 -1.22
C GLU A 112 5.70 -0.11 0.29
N VAL A 113 5.91 -1.30 0.86
CA VAL A 113 5.74 -1.56 2.29
C VAL A 113 6.90 -2.35 2.86
N LEU A 114 7.17 -2.16 4.16
CA LEU A 114 8.08 -3.03 4.89
C LEU A 114 7.37 -4.30 5.35
N VAL A 115 8.03 -5.45 5.16
CA VAL A 115 7.57 -6.73 5.70
C VAL A 115 7.64 -6.68 7.23
N PRO A 116 6.53 -6.90 7.96
CA PRO A 116 6.54 -6.88 9.41
C PRO A 116 7.28 -8.10 9.99
N SER A 117 7.56 -8.07 11.30
CA SER A 117 8.16 -9.21 12.00
C SER A 117 7.17 -10.38 12.06
N LEU A 118 7.38 -11.37 11.18
CA LEU A 118 6.56 -12.57 11.03
C LEU A 118 7.45 -13.82 11.06
N PRO A 119 6.89 -14.98 11.45
CA PRO A 119 7.58 -16.26 11.27
C PRO A 119 7.86 -16.55 9.79
N PRO A 120 8.93 -17.30 9.46
CA PRO A 120 9.20 -17.70 8.09
C PRO A 120 8.10 -18.64 7.56
N GLY A 121 7.72 -18.47 6.29
CA GLY A 121 6.67 -19.24 5.64
C GLY A 121 5.73 -18.40 4.78
N PRO A 122 4.66 -19.01 4.23
CA PRO A 122 3.68 -18.30 3.42
C PRO A 122 2.85 -17.34 4.30
N ALA A 123 2.71 -16.09 3.85
CA ALA A 123 1.89 -15.06 4.46
C ALA A 123 0.95 -14.45 3.41
N LEU A 124 -0.31 -14.21 3.78
CA LEU A 124 -1.28 -13.56 2.91
C LEU A 124 -1.10 -12.05 2.97
N ILE A 125 -1.13 -11.40 1.80
CA ILE A 125 -1.18 -9.95 1.63
C ILE A 125 -2.63 -9.57 1.35
N GLU A 126 -3.15 -8.62 2.12
CA GLU A 126 -4.45 -7.98 1.91
C GLU A 126 -4.27 -6.46 2.00
N VAL A 127 -4.86 -5.73 1.07
CA VAL A 127 -4.87 -4.26 1.04
C VAL A 127 -6.29 -3.77 1.22
N PHE A 128 -6.46 -2.70 1.99
CA PHE A 128 -7.74 -2.03 2.23
C PHE A 128 -7.57 -0.54 1.91
N ASN A 129 -8.57 0.09 1.31
CA ASN A 129 -8.65 1.55 1.17
C ASN A 129 -10.09 2.05 1.22
N GLY A 130 -10.33 3.32 0.87
CA GLY A 130 -11.67 3.90 0.81
C GLY A 130 -12.61 3.22 -0.21
N GLU A 131 -12.06 2.53 -1.21
CA GLU A 131 -12.81 1.81 -2.24
C GLU A 131 -13.18 0.41 -1.75
N GLY A 132 -12.33 -0.27 -0.98
CA GLY A 132 -12.70 -1.56 -0.42
C GLY A 132 -11.52 -2.39 0.07
N ALA A 133 -11.58 -3.69 -0.19
CA ALA A 133 -10.54 -4.64 0.17
C ALA A 133 -10.09 -5.39 -1.09
N SER A 134 -8.82 -5.77 -1.12
CA SER A 134 -8.24 -6.52 -2.22
C SER A 134 -8.51 -8.00 -2.12
N GLY A 135 -8.29 -8.69 -3.23
CA GLY A 135 -7.96 -10.12 -3.20
C GLY A 135 -6.70 -10.41 -2.38
N ARG A 136 -6.44 -11.69 -2.15
CA ARG A 136 -5.28 -12.17 -1.37
C ARG A 136 -4.15 -12.60 -2.30
N LEU A 137 -2.97 -12.02 -2.13
CA LEU A 137 -1.73 -12.56 -2.69
C LEU A 137 -0.89 -13.25 -1.63
N THR A 138 -0.02 -14.17 -2.03
CA THR A 138 0.89 -14.86 -1.11
C THR A 138 2.30 -14.29 -1.24
N LEU A 139 2.92 -13.99 -0.10
CA LEU A 139 4.33 -13.66 0.05
C LEU A 139 5.01 -14.81 0.81
N THR A 140 6.22 -15.18 0.41
CA THR A 140 7.06 -16.09 1.23
C THR A 140 7.94 -15.26 2.16
N VAL A 141 7.64 -15.28 3.46
CA VAL A 141 8.50 -14.65 4.47
C VAL A 141 9.74 -15.51 4.66
N LEU A 142 10.91 -14.92 4.41
CA LEU A 142 12.19 -15.58 4.59
C LEU A 142 12.59 -15.55 6.07
N ALA A 143 13.35 -16.57 6.50
CA ALA A 143 14.00 -16.51 7.80
C ALA A 143 14.96 -15.31 7.81
N PRO A 144 15.05 -14.54 8.91
CA PRO A 144 16.10 -13.55 9.05
C PRO A 144 17.45 -14.25 8.85
N PRO A 145 18.45 -13.58 8.22
CA PRO A 145 19.77 -14.16 8.14
C PRO A 145 20.20 -14.56 9.54
N GLU A 146 20.62 -15.81 9.73
CA GLU A 146 21.22 -16.21 10.99
C GLU A 146 22.33 -15.21 11.25
N ASP A 147 22.30 -14.55 12.41
CA ASP A 147 23.41 -13.71 12.82
C ASP A 147 24.61 -14.64 12.95
N THR A 148 25.41 -14.71 11.89
CA THR A 148 26.63 -15.51 11.87
C THR A 148 27.68 -14.90 12.77
N GLY A 149 27.33 -13.87 13.57
CA GLY A 149 27.99 -13.39 14.78
C GLY A 149 29.30 -14.09 14.96
N GLY A 150 30.30 -13.58 14.23
CA GLY A 150 31.51 -14.33 13.96
C GLY A 150 32.03 -14.85 15.28
N ALA A 151 32.23 -16.16 15.38
CA ALA A 151 32.95 -16.76 16.50
C ALA A 151 34.39 -16.20 16.63
N ASP A 152 34.78 -15.29 15.74
CA ASP A 152 35.99 -14.48 15.75
C ASP A 152 35.91 -13.24 16.66
N ASP A 153 34.87 -13.07 17.50
CA ASP A 153 35.00 -12.27 18.74
C ASP A 153 35.82 -13.04 19.79
N THR A 154 36.98 -13.55 19.36
CA THR A 154 38.08 -14.00 20.21
C THR A 154 38.91 -12.79 20.66
N GLY A 155 38.24 -11.69 21.01
CA GLY A 155 38.80 -10.60 21.82
C GLY A 155 39.18 -11.07 23.23
N ALA A 156 40.04 -12.09 23.31
CA ALA A 156 40.96 -12.26 24.40
C ALA A 156 41.92 -11.07 24.34
N ASP A 157 41.56 -10.00 25.05
CA ASP A 157 42.46 -9.12 25.82
C ASP A 157 41.76 -7.78 26.07
N ASP A 158 40.74 -7.77 26.93
CA ASP A 158 40.37 -6.55 27.66
C ASP A 158 40.49 -6.79 29.17
N THR A 159 41.75 -6.90 29.61
CA THR A 159 42.14 -6.87 31.03
C THR A 159 42.52 -5.45 31.48
N GLY A 160 41.96 -4.42 30.83
CA GLY A 160 42.19 -3.01 31.11
C GLY A 160 41.38 -2.45 32.28
N ASP A 161 41.64 -2.98 33.47
CA ASP A 161 41.61 -2.33 34.79
C ASP A 161 40.51 -1.30 35.14
N THR A 162 39.64 -1.76 36.05
CA THR A 162 38.99 -1.01 37.14
C THR A 162 39.78 0.21 37.62
N SER A 163 39.11 1.38 37.70
CA SER A 163 39.01 2.24 38.90
C SER A 163 38.73 3.69 38.54
N GLN A 164 37.54 4.19 38.84
CA GLN A 164 37.33 5.13 39.95
C GLN A 164 35.93 5.72 39.89
N ALA A 165 35.26 5.60 41.04
CA ALA A 165 34.01 6.24 41.37
C ALA A 165 34.08 7.77 41.22
N THR A 166 32.96 8.38 40.85
CA THR A 166 32.49 9.59 41.56
C THR A 166 30.96 9.66 41.54
N PRO A 167 30.30 9.70 42.70
CA PRO A 167 28.90 10.07 42.84
C PRO A 167 28.77 11.59 43.06
N ARG A 168 27.84 12.28 42.36
CA ARG A 168 27.22 13.58 42.75
C ARG A 168 26.13 13.94 41.73
N ARG A 169 24.85 13.75 42.08
CA ARG A 169 23.90 14.66 42.76
C ARG A 169 23.13 15.56 41.76
N PRO A 170 21.79 15.67 41.86
CA PRO A 170 20.92 16.30 40.88
C PRO A 170 20.92 17.83 41.03
N THR A 171 20.65 18.57 39.94
CA THR A 171 20.23 19.97 40.01
C THR A 171 19.17 20.28 38.94
N GLN A 172 18.08 20.85 39.44
CA GLN A 172 16.92 21.36 38.71
C GLN A 172 17.26 22.52 37.76
N ALA A 173 16.32 22.70 36.83
CA ALA A 173 15.83 23.98 36.31
C ALA A 173 16.79 24.85 35.49
N THR A 174 16.42 25.09 34.23
CA THR A 174 16.29 26.48 33.76
C THR A 174 15.17 26.59 32.72
N ARG A 175 14.09 27.28 33.11
CA ARG A 175 13.20 27.97 32.16
C ARG A 175 14.04 28.93 31.34
N GLN A 176 14.04 28.80 30.02
CA GLN A 176 14.35 29.92 29.14
C GLN A 176 13.28 30.04 28.05
N ARG A 177 12.35 30.96 28.31
CA ARG A 177 11.68 31.74 27.26
C ARG A 177 12.41 33.07 27.26
N PRO A 178 12.96 33.54 26.13
CA PRO A 178 12.38 34.77 25.59
C PRO A 178 12.41 34.91 24.06
N THR A 179 11.36 35.57 23.57
CA THR A 179 11.30 36.57 22.48
C THR A 179 11.81 36.28 21.07
N ARG A 180 10.84 36.39 20.14
CA ARG A 180 10.85 37.24 18.93
C ARG A 180 12.22 37.54 18.33
N GLN A 181 12.41 37.14 17.08
CA GLN A 181 12.72 38.10 16.02
C GLN A 181 12.41 37.53 14.63
N ARG A 182 11.62 38.33 13.91
CA ARG A 182 11.23 38.18 12.51
C ARG A 182 12.32 38.85 11.66
N PRO A 183 12.92 38.15 10.70
CA PRO A 183 13.46 38.79 9.51
C PRO A 183 12.50 38.55 8.36
N THR A 184 11.78 39.60 7.97
CA THR A 184 11.21 39.73 6.62
C THR A 184 12.35 39.66 5.62
N ARG A 185 12.59 38.47 5.06
CA ARG A 185 13.53 38.29 3.96
C ARG A 185 12.84 38.75 2.68
N ALA A 186 13.38 39.81 2.11
CA ALA A 186 12.98 40.38 0.83
C ALA A 186 12.86 39.28 -0.24
N ALA A 187 11.73 39.31 -0.95
CA ALA A 187 11.47 38.50 -2.12
C ALA A 187 12.57 38.74 -3.17
N ARG A 188 13.48 37.78 -3.31
CA ARG A 188 14.28 37.65 -4.53
C ARG A 188 13.32 37.24 -5.64
N ARG A 189 13.02 38.19 -6.54
CA ARG A 189 12.41 37.90 -7.83
C ARG A 189 13.33 36.93 -8.58
N THR A 190 12.93 35.67 -8.61
CA THR A 190 13.49 34.68 -9.54
C THR A 190 13.09 35.13 -10.95
N PRO A 191 14.02 35.25 -11.91
CA PRO A 191 13.65 35.49 -13.31
C PRO A 191 12.78 34.34 -13.81
N PRO A 192 11.83 34.59 -14.73
CA PRO A 192 10.99 33.54 -15.29
C PRO A 192 11.89 32.49 -15.94
N ARG A 193 11.78 31.25 -15.44
CA ARG A 193 12.40 30.08 -16.04
C ARG A 193 11.83 29.95 -17.44
N GLN A 194 12.68 30.09 -18.46
CA GLN A 194 12.29 29.83 -19.84
C GLN A 194 11.87 28.37 -19.93
N THR A 195 10.59 28.14 -20.16
CA THR A 195 10.04 26.82 -20.45
C THR A 195 10.70 26.33 -21.74
N PRO A 196 11.41 25.18 -21.73
CA PRO A 196 11.90 24.60 -22.96
C PRO A 196 10.70 24.34 -23.89
N ALA A 197 10.81 24.79 -25.14
CA ALA A 197 9.79 24.60 -26.16
C ALA A 197 9.41 23.12 -26.24
N THR A 198 8.13 22.84 -26.04
CA THR A 198 7.55 21.49 -26.17
C THR A 198 7.90 20.95 -27.56
N PRO A 199 8.56 19.78 -27.67
CA PRO A 199 8.79 19.17 -28.96
C PRO A 199 7.44 18.94 -29.64
N LYS A 200 7.34 19.46 -30.87
CA LYS A 200 6.15 19.38 -31.72
C LYS A 200 5.78 17.89 -31.85
N ALA A 201 4.64 17.51 -31.26
CA ALA A 201 4.15 16.14 -31.29
C ALA A 201 4.10 15.64 -32.75
N SER A 202 4.77 14.51 -33.00
CA SER A 202 4.65 13.82 -34.27
C SER A 202 3.17 13.46 -34.50
N PRO A 203 2.63 13.69 -35.70
CA PRO A 203 1.25 13.32 -36.00
C PRO A 203 1.06 11.82 -35.77
N PRO A 204 -0.09 11.38 -35.21
CA PRO A 204 -0.36 9.98 -34.97
C PRO A 204 -0.31 9.21 -36.30
N PRO A 205 0.15 7.95 -36.29
CA PRO A 205 0.14 7.10 -37.47
C PRO A 205 -1.30 7.01 -37.99
N ARG A 206 -1.48 7.27 -39.29
CA ARG A 206 -2.75 7.09 -39.99
C ARG A 206 -3.18 5.63 -39.82
N LEU A 207 -4.24 5.39 -39.06
CA LEU A 207 -4.89 4.09 -39.00
C LEU A 207 -5.39 3.74 -40.39
N THR A 208 -4.81 2.70 -40.98
CA THR A 208 -5.29 2.08 -42.21
C THR A 208 -6.67 1.48 -41.91
N PRO A 209 -7.73 1.82 -42.66
CA PRO A 209 -9.05 1.26 -42.43
C PRO A 209 -9.00 -0.27 -42.60
N LEU A 210 -9.46 -0.99 -41.57
CA LEU A 210 -9.62 -2.43 -41.58
C LEU A 210 -10.56 -2.84 -42.72
N SER A 211 -10.07 -3.76 -43.55
CA SER A 211 -10.78 -4.32 -44.70
C SER A 211 -12.06 -5.03 -44.24
N PRO A 212 -13.25 -4.72 -44.80
CA PRO A 212 -14.54 -5.23 -44.34
C PRO A 212 -14.85 -6.70 -44.73
N ASN A 213 -13.84 -7.51 -45.09
CA ASN A 213 -14.04 -8.84 -45.68
C ASN A 213 -13.45 -10.01 -44.88
N ALA A 214 -13.47 -9.97 -43.54
CA ALA A 214 -13.27 -11.16 -42.73
C ALA A 214 -14.63 -11.82 -42.43
N ARG A 215 -15.18 -12.52 -43.44
CA ARG A 215 -16.38 -13.35 -43.28
C ARG A 215 -16.03 -14.60 -42.48
N SER A 216 -16.93 -14.90 -41.55
CA SER A 216 -16.94 -16.00 -40.61
C SER A 216 -16.83 -17.38 -41.26
N ASP A 217 -15.75 -18.10 -40.98
CA ASP A 217 -15.68 -19.56 -41.08
C ASP A 217 -15.77 -20.16 -39.67
N LEU A 218 -16.99 -20.13 -39.09
CA LEU A 218 -17.31 -20.87 -37.87
C LEU A 218 -17.87 -22.23 -38.27
N ALA A 219 -17.08 -23.28 -38.04
CA ALA A 219 -17.51 -24.66 -38.24
C ALA A 219 -18.68 -25.01 -37.31
N PRO A 220 -19.70 -25.75 -37.79
CA PRO A 220 -20.82 -26.18 -36.97
C PRO A 220 -20.39 -27.21 -35.91
N LEU A 221 -20.81 -26.99 -34.66
CA LEU A 221 -20.61 -27.94 -33.57
C LEU A 221 -21.51 -29.19 -33.76
N PRO A 222 -21.02 -30.39 -33.39
CA PRO A 222 -21.81 -31.61 -33.49
C PRO A 222 -22.94 -31.64 -32.44
N PRO A 223 -24.07 -32.31 -32.74
CA PRO A 223 -25.19 -32.41 -31.82
C PRO A 223 -24.84 -33.29 -30.60
N LEU A 224 -25.22 -32.80 -29.41
CA LEU A 224 -25.22 -33.56 -28.17
C LEU A 224 -26.36 -34.59 -28.19
N THR A 225 -26.01 -35.87 -28.22
CA THR A 225 -26.93 -36.97 -27.93
C THR A 225 -27.07 -37.13 -26.40
N LEU A 226 -28.31 -37.01 -25.92
CA LEU A 226 -28.76 -37.35 -24.57
C LEU A 226 -28.98 -38.85 -24.43
#